data_AF-A0A7Z9N3M5-F1
#
_entry.id   AF-A0A7Z9N3M5-F1
#
_cell.length_a   1.000
_cell.length_b   1.000
_cell.length_c   1.000
_cell.angle_alpha   90.00
_cell.angle_beta   90.00
_cell.angle_gamma   90.00
#
_symmetry.space_group_name_H-M   'P 1'
#
loop_
_entity.id
_entity.type
_entity.pdbx_description
1 polymer ?
#
loop_
_entity_poly.entity_id
_entity_poly.type
_entity_poly.pdbx_seq_one_letter_code
_entity_poly.pdbx_strand_id
1 'polypeptide(L)'
;MVKNQGSISGFYSIFNLTLLLAIITPLQGQDTTSVMIEKDTKLIEIENDTAFVVIEKDTRSGVIERDTTIVYPGKPLIMSLILPGLGQLHNKEPLWKPGLFASIEVGSMFSIFYANKKADELRREYQEFADDNWNLFNWWSFTKNGPTSDAQWVNGRHYAEEGFKAMRNFSGTHHLTLYLTGELVNIFNTELISSDSLDMLSNYLESGDISLVKDRHFYENIGKYDQFVGGWSDAATDWYWEEKDVGDSIEIVIKTPNKKDYLDQRYETNQLLSFAKYSVSALMFNHVISG
;
A
#
# COMPACT_ATOMS: atom_id res chain seq x y z
N MET A 1 35.83 -14.17 -1.42
CA MET A 1 36.16 -12.79 -1.03
C MET A 1 35.89 -11.85 -2.20
N VAL A 2 34.65 -11.38 -2.36
CA VAL A 2 34.29 -10.11 -3.00
C VAL A 2 32.97 -9.69 -2.34
N LYS A 3 33.00 -8.58 -1.58
CA LYS A 3 31.83 -7.89 -1.05
C LYS A 3 31.19 -7.14 -2.21
N ASN A 4 29.88 -7.27 -2.41
CA ASN A 4 29.13 -6.30 -3.17
C ASN A 4 28.15 -5.60 -2.22
N GLN A 5 28.54 -4.40 -1.79
CA GLN A 5 27.69 -3.47 -1.06
C GLN A 5 26.91 -2.66 -2.09
N GLY A 6 25.63 -2.98 -2.27
CA GLY A 6 24.66 -2.13 -2.96
C GLY A 6 23.81 -1.42 -1.92
N SER A 7 24.13 -0.15 -1.64
CA SER A 7 23.36 0.72 -0.75
C SER A 7 22.00 1.03 -1.37
N ILE A 8 20.91 0.59 -0.74
CA ILE A 8 19.56 1.05 -1.09
C ILE A 8 19.27 2.32 -0.26
N SER A 9 19.77 3.45 -0.74
CA SER A 9 19.48 4.80 -0.22
C SER A 9 18.36 5.48 -1.02
N GLY A 10 17.29 4.74 -1.35
CA GLY A 10 16.23 5.21 -2.26
C GLY A 10 14.95 5.73 -1.60
N PHE A 11 14.73 5.47 -0.30
CA PHE A 11 13.42 5.73 0.33
C PHE A 11 13.31 7.03 1.13
N TYR A 12 14.41 7.75 1.35
CA TYR A 12 14.41 9.00 2.12
C TYR A 12 14.22 10.27 1.27
N SER A 13 14.08 10.17 -0.06
CA SER A 13 14.00 11.35 -0.94
C SER A 13 12.61 11.69 -1.47
N ILE A 14 11.59 10.83 -1.24
CA ILE A 14 10.24 11.04 -1.78
C ILE A 14 9.35 11.86 -0.84
N PHE A 15 9.71 11.96 0.44
CA PHE A 15 8.91 12.73 1.42
C PHE A 15 9.14 14.25 1.39
N ASN A 16 10.07 14.75 0.57
CA ASN A 16 10.46 16.16 0.55
C ASN A 16 10.21 16.90 -0.79
N LEU A 17 9.45 16.33 -1.72
CA LEU A 17 9.24 16.97 -3.04
C LEU A 17 7.79 17.05 -3.54
N THR A 18 6.82 16.41 -2.89
CA THR A 18 5.43 16.37 -3.39
C THR A 18 4.49 17.43 -2.82
N LEU A 19 4.95 18.30 -1.90
CA LEU A 19 4.13 19.41 -1.37
C LEU A 19 4.48 20.80 -1.95
N LEU A 20 5.49 20.91 -2.84
CA LEU A 20 5.98 22.22 -3.31
C LEU A 20 5.65 22.59 -4.76
N LEU A 21 5.05 21.71 -5.57
CA LEU A 21 4.84 21.97 -7.01
C LEU A 21 3.43 22.42 -7.43
N ALA A 22 2.49 22.63 -6.50
CA ALA A 22 1.13 23.04 -6.84
C ALA A 22 0.85 24.56 -6.72
N ILE A 23 1.84 25.41 -6.40
CA ILE A 23 1.59 26.85 -6.15
C ILE A 23 2.53 27.77 -6.96
N ILE A 24 2.90 27.38 -8.18
CA ILE A 24 3.54 28.31 -9.11
C ILE A 24 2.91 28.18 -10.49
N THR A 25 1.72 28.77 -10.65
CA THR A 25 1.36 29.43 -11.91
C THR A 25 1.24 30.92 -11.62
N PRO A 26 2.05 31.79 -12.25
CA PRO A 26 1.92 33.22 -12.09
C PRO A 26 0.68 33.66 -12.88
N LEU A 27 -0.38 34.07 -12.20
CA LEU A 27 -1.41 34.91 -12.80
C LEU A 27 -0.99 36.37 -12.56
N GLN A 28 0.05 36.78 -13.31
CA GLN A 28 0.29 38.18 -13.61
C GLN A 28 -0.33 38.47 -14.97
N GLY A 29 -1.33 39.34 -14.99
CA GLY A 29 -2.01 39.80 -16.20
C GLY A 29 -3.20 40.69 -15.85
N GLN A 30 -2.91 41.98 -15.74
CA GLN A 30 -3.80 43.15 -15.74
C GLN A 30 -5.24 42.92 -16.26
N ASP A 31 -6.24 43.39 -15.52
CA ASP A 31 -6.83 44.69 -15.85
C ASP A 31 -7.79 45.22 -14.77
N THR A 32 -7.58 46.49 -14.46
CA THR A 32 -8.40 47.37 -13.65
C THR A 32 -9.84 47.37 -14.14
N THR A 33 -10.80 47.01 -13.28
CA THR A 33 -12.19 47.40 -13.46
C THR A 33 -12.64 48.20 -12.25
N SER A 34 -12.61 49.51 -12.43
CA SER A 34 -13.17 50.51 -11.53
C SER A 34 -14.66 50.24 -11.32
N VAL A 35 -15.07 50.03 -10.09
CA VAL A 35 -16.48 50.06 -9.72
C VAL A 35 -16.87 51.53 -9.54
N MET A 36 -17.56 52.08 -10.54
CA MET A 36 -18.22 53.39 -10.44
C MET A 36 -19.48 53.23 -9.59
N ILE A 37 -19.48 53.82 -8.39
CA ILE A 37 -20.71 54.13 -7.66
C ILE A 37 -20.82 55.65 -7.61
N GLU A 38 -21.75 56.21 -8.37
CA GLU A 38 -22.03 57.64 -8.38
C GLU A 38 -23.16 58.00 -7.40
N LYS A 39 -22.97 59.16 -6.76
CA LYS A 39 -23.80 59.99 -5.84
C LYS A 39 -23.49 59.84 -4.35
N ASP A 40 -23.08 60.87 -3.61
CA ASP A 40 -22.96 62.32 -3.85
C ASP A 40 -21.68 62.85 -3.14
N THR A 41 -20.95 63.75 -3.81
CA THR A 41 -19.87 64.64 -3.29
C THR A 41 -18.90 64.09 -2.23
N LYS A 42 -18.15 63.02 -2.53
CA LYS A 42 -16.85 62.74 -1.88
C LYS A 42 -15.88 62.14 -2.89
N LEU A 43 -14.76 62.82 -3.14
CA LEU A 43 -13.63 62.27 -3.86
C LEU A 43 -12.82 61.40 -2.89
N ILE A 44 -12.64 60.13 -3.23
CA ILE A 44 -11.71 59.21 -2.56
C ILE A 44 -10.61 58.93 -3.58
N GLU A 45 -9.41 59.41 -3.31
CA GLU A 45 -8.21 59.08 -4.07
C GLU A 45 -7.43 58.04 -3.26
N ILE A 46 -7.13 56.90 -3.90
CA ILE A 46 -6.39 55.78 -3.29
C ILE A 46 -5.07 55.68 -4.03
N GLU A 47 -3.97 55.99 -3.34
CA GLU A 47 -2.62 55.73 -3.84
C GLU A 47 -1.82 54.99 -2.75
N ASN A 48 -1.24 53.84 -3.13
CA ASN A 48 -0.32 53.01 -2.33
C ASN A 48 -0.79 52.64 -0.90
N ASP A 49 -1.75 51.70 -0.80
CA ASP A 49 -2.19 51.01 0.44
C ASP A 49 -2.59 51.90 1.63
N THR A 50 -2.74 53.20 1.42
CA THR A 50 -3.25 54.15 2.42
C THR A 50 -4.48 54.86 1.87
N ALA A 51 -5.61 54.70 2.57
CA ALA A 51 -6.83 55.43 2.26
C ALA A 51 -6.81 56.78 3.01
N PHE A 52 -6.64 57.88 2.28
CA PHE A 52 -6.78 59.23 2.84
C PHE A 52 -8.22 59.72 2.62
N VAL A 53 -8.95 59.94 3.71
CA VAL A 53 -10.24 60.65 3.67
C VAL A 53 -9.97 62.11 3.99
N VAL A 54 -9.91 62.97 2.97
CA VAL A 54 -9.84 64.42 3.14
C VAL A 54 -11.27 64.96 3.32
N ILE A 55 -11.61 65.35 4.55
CA ILE A 55 -12.84 66.10 4.85
C ILE A 55 -12.44 67.58 4.97
N GLU A 56 -12.89 68.41 4.04
CA GLU A 56 -12.60 69.85 4.11
C GLU A 56 -13.59 70.56 5.06
N LYS A 57 -13.01 71.08 6.17
CA LYS A 57 -13.48 72.04 7.20
C LYS A 57 -14.77 71.69 7.97
N ASP A 58 -14.79 71.65 9.30
CA ASP A 58 -14.09 72.52 10.26
C ASP A 58 -13.75 71.78 11.57
N THR A 59 -12.55 72.06 12.10
CA THR A 59 -12.02 71.75 13.44
C THR A 59 -11.70 70.28 13.82
N ARG A 60 -10.38 70.00 13.90
CA ARG A 60 -9.65 68.85 14.49
C ARG A 60 -9.75 67.50 13.76
N SER A 61 -8.79 67.28 12.84
CA SER A 61 -8.44 65.93 12.36
C SER A 61 -7.68 65.16 13.46
N GLY A 62 -8.30 64.10 13.97
CA GLY A 62 -7.59 63.04 14.69
C GLY A 62 -7.21 61.97 13.69
N VAL A 63 -5.91 61.75 13.46
CA VAL A 63 -5.42 60.62 12.67
C VAL A 63 -5.61 59.36 13.51
N ILE A 64 -6.58 58.52 13.13
CA ILE A 64 -6.67 57.16 13.66
C ILE A 64 -5.95 56.27 12.65
N GLU A 65 -4.69 55.98 12.93
CA GLU A 65 -3.94 54.92 12.25
C GLU A 65 -4.55 53.58 12.67
N ARG A 66 -5.46 53.04 11.84
CA ARG A 66 -5.86 51.64 11.94
C ARG A 66 -4.96 50.85 10.99
N ASP A 67 -3.89 50.31 11.53
CA ASP A 67 -3.08 49.28 10.88
C ASP A 67 -3.95 48.01 10.75
N THR A 68 -4.69 47.92 9.65
CA THR A 68 -5.43 46.70 9.32
C THR A 68 -4.44 45.68 8.80
N THR A 69 -3.78 44.95 9.69
CA THR A 69 -3.04 43.74 9.32
C THR A 69 -4.01 42.80 8.63
N ILE A 70 -3.84 42.56 7.33
CA ILE A 70 -4.60 41.55 6.59
C ILE A 70 -4.19 40.18 7.16
N VAL A 71 -4.98 39.66 8.09
CA VAL A 71 -4.79 38.31 8.65
C VAL A 71 -5.31 37.33 7.62
N TYR A 72 -4.40 36.71 6.85
CA TYR A 72 -4.77 35.65 5.92
C TYR A 72 -5.23 34.42 6.73
N PRO A 73 -6.50 34.00 6.63
CA PRO A 73 -7.05 32.94 7.48
C PRO A 73 -6.42 31.55 7.21
N GLY A 74 -5.71 31.37 6.09
CA GLY A 74 -5.02 30.12 5.76
C GLY A 74 -3.59 29.99 6.28
N LYS A 75 -3.02 31.03 6.91
CA LYS A 75 -1.63 30.98 7.41
C LYS A 75 -1.43 29.96 8.54
N PRO A 76 -2.34 29.85 9.54
CA PRO A 76 -2.30 28.78 10.55
C PRO A 76 -2.37 27.38 9.93
N LEU A 77 -3.24 27.19 8.93
CA LEU A 77 -3.41 25.93 8.22
C LEU A 77 -2.12 25.50 7.49
N ILE A 78 -1.47 26.41 6.74
CA ILE A 78 -0.21 26.11 6.05
C ILE A 78 0.90 25.74 7.06
N MET A 79 0.96 26.41 8.20
CA MET A 79 1.92 26.09 9.25
C MET A 79 1.69 24.68 9.82
N SER A 80 0.43 24.31 10.04
CA SER A 80 0.05 22.99 10.55
C SER A 80 0.23 21.84 9.55
N LEU A 81 0.21 22.13 8.24
CA LEU A 81 0.62 21.17 7.21
C LEU A 81 2.12 20.86 7.25
N ILE A 82 2.96 21.81 7.66
CA ILE A 82 4.41 21.60 7.80
C ILE A 82 4.71 20.84 9.09
N LEU A 83 4.14 21.29 10.22
CA LEU A 83 4.25 20.62 11.51
C LEU A 83 2.93 20.77 12.29
N PRO A 84 2.30 19.66 12.72
CA PRO A 84 1.05 19.74 13.47
C PRO A 84 1.28 20.49 14.79
N GLY A 85 0.37 21.41 15.13
CA GLY A 85 0.52 22.25 16.32
C GLY A 85 0.93 23.70 16.05
N LEU A 86 1.53 23.99 14.88
CA LEU A 86 2.05 25.34 14.60
C LEU A 86 0.95 26.37 14.33
N GLY A 87 -0.18 25.98 13.73
CA GLY A 87 -1.34 26.85 13.55
C GLY A 87 -1.92 27.31 14.89
N GLN A 88 -2.02 26.41 15.88
CA GLN A 88 -2.41 26.78 17.24
C GLN A 88 -1.42 27.71 17.93
N LEU A 89 -0.12 27.47 17.73
CA LEU A 89 0.91 28.35 18.27
C LEU A 89 0.81 29.76 17.65
N HIS A 90 0.56 29.83 16.34
CA HIS A 90 0.33 31.08 15.62
C HIS A 90 -0.91 31.81 16.14
N ASN A 91 -1.98 31.07 16.41
CA ASN A 91 -3.23 31.58 16.96
C ASN A 91 -3.15 31.88 18.47
N LYS A 92 -1.96 31.78 19.09
CA LYS A 92 -1.71 31.99 20.54
C LYS A 92 -2.62 31.15 21.44
N GLU A 93 -3.01 29.96 20.96
CA GLU A 93 -3.81 29.04 21.75
C GLU A 93 -3.02 28.48 22.95
N PRO A 94 -3.70 27.98 24.00
CA PRO A 94 -3.04 27.35 25.13
C PRO A 94 -2.08 26.23 24.70
N LEU A 95 -0.87 26.22 25.27
CA LEU A 95 0.22 25.29 24.88
C LEU A 95 -0.12 23.80 24.99
N TRP A 96 -1.16 23.44 25.76
CA TRP A 96 -1.62 22.05 25.83
C TRP A 96 -2.16 21.52 24.49
N LYS A 97 -2.71 22.40 23.64
CA LYS A 97 -3.23 22.01 22.32
C LYS A 97 -2.08 21.62 21.37
N PRO A 98 -1.08 22.49 21.08
CA PRO A 98 0.12 22.06 20.33
C PRO A 98 0.79 20.82 20.92
N GLY A 99 0.86 20.70 22.25
CA GLY A 99 1.41 19.52 22.92
C GLY A 99 0.67 18.22 22.60
N LEU A 100 -0.67 18.27 22.50
CA LEU A 100 -1.49 17.13 22.10
C LEU A 100 -1.21 16.72 20.64
N PHE A 101 -1.20 17.67 19.71
CA PHE A 101 -0.92 17.40 18.29
C PHE A 101 0.49 16.84 18.09
N ALA A 102 1.48 17.37 18.80
CA ALA A 102 2.86 16.84 18.78
C ALA A 102 2.95 15.42 19.36
N SER A 103 2.17 15.11 20.41
CA SER A 103 2.13 13.77 21.00
C SER A 103 1.51 12.75 20.05
N ILE A 104 0.42 13.12 19.37
CA ILE A 104 -0.23 12.28 18.34
C ILE A 104 0.71 12.06 17.16
N GLU A 105 1.48 13.08 16.76
CA GLU A 105 2.46 12.99 15.68
C GLU A 105 3.52 11.94 15.99
N VAL A 106 4.19 12.09 17.14
CA VAL A 106 5.24 11.15 17.59
C VAL A 106 4.69 9.74 17.77
N GLY A 107 3.51 9.61 18.38
CA GLY A 107 2.84 8.32 18.58
C GLY A 107 2.47 7.62 17.26
N SER A 108 1.93 8.37 16.30
CA SER A 108 1.60 7.87 14.97
C SER A 108 2.84 7.45 14.20
N MET A 109 3.89 8.28 14.19
CA MET A 109 5.17 7.96 13.54
C MET A 109 5.80 6.69 14.12
N PHE A 110 5.84 6.57 15.45
CA PHE A 110 6.35 5.37 16.12
C PHE A 110 5.53 4.13 15.74
N SER A 111 4.20 4.25 15.74
CA SER A 111 3.28 3.17 15.37
C SER A 111 3.48 2.71 13.92
N ILE A 112 3.61 3.65 12.98
CA ILE A 112 3.91 3.37 11.56
C ILE A 112 5.26 2.65 11.44
N PHE A 113 6.30 3.16 12.09
CA PHE A 113 7.64 2.55 12.04
C PHE A 113 7.64 1.13 12.60
N TYR A 114 7.09 0.95 13.79
CA TYR A 114 7.01 -0.35 14.46
C TYR A 114 6.23 -1.37 13.62
N ALA A 115 5.04 -0.99 13.15
CA ALA A 115 4.16 -1.87 12.40
C ALA A 115 4.75 -2.27 11.04
N ASN A 116 5.36 -1.34 10.30
CA ASN A 116 6.03 -1.67 9.04
C ASN A 116 7.23 -2.59 9.28
N LYS A 117 8.07 -2.29 10.29
CA LYS A 117 9.21 -3.15 10.61
C LYS A 117 8.78 -4.57 10.95
N LYS A 118 7.77 -4.72 11.82
CA LYS A 118 7.27 -6.05 12.20
C LYS A 118 6.57 -6.76 11.03
N ALA A 119 5.84 -6.03 10.19
CA ALA A 119 5.22 -6.59 8.98
C ALA A 119 6.28 -7.08 7.98
N ASP A 120 7.40 -6.36 7.82
CA ASP A 120 8.51 -6.79 6.97
C ASP A 120 9.20 -8.05 7.50
N GLU A 121 9.38 -8.15 8.82
CA GLU A 121 9.92 -9.35 9.48
C GLU A 121 9.02 -10.56 9.24
N LEU A 122 7.73 -10.45 9.57
CA LEU A 122 6.75 -11.54 9.33
C LEU A 122 6.62 -11.89 7.85
N ARG A 123 6.74 -10.89 6.95
CA ARG A 123 6.75 -11.15 5.51
C ARG A 123 7.89 -12.05 5.10
N ARG A 124 9.10 -11.79 5.59
CA ARG A 124 10.24 -12.64 5.29
C ARG A 124 10.02 -14.04 5.87
N GLU A 125 9.51 -14.14 7.10
CA GLU A 125 9.24 -15.43 7.75
C GLU A 125 8.26 -16.30 6.95
N TYR A 126 7.11 -15.77 6.52
CA TYR A 126 6.17 -16.59 5.73
C TYR A 126 6.69 -16.89 4.32
N GLN A 127 7.53 -16.04 3.76
CA GLN A 127 8.16 -16.28 2.45
C GLN A 127 9.21 -17.40 2.54
N GLU A 128 10.04 -17.38 3.58
CA GLU A 128 10.99 -18.45 3.88
C GLU A 128 10.25 -19.77 4.16
N PHE A 129 9.15 -19.72 4.93
CA PHE A 129 8.30 -20.90 5.15
C PHE A 129 7.74 -21.47 3.85
N ALA A 130 7.22 -20.62 2.96
CA ALA A 130 6.74 -21.05 1.65
C ALA A 130 7.87 -21.61 0.78
N ASP A 131 9.06 -21.03 0.85
CA ASP A 131 10.23 -21.49 0.12
C ASP A 131 10.67 -22.90 0.53
N ASP A 132 10.54 -23.23 1.81
CA ASP A 132 10.90 -24.53 2.37
C ASP A 132 9.81 -25.59 2.16
N ASN A 133 8.53 -25.18 2.07
CA ASN A 133 7.38 -26.09 2.07
C ASN A 133 6.60 -26.14 0.76
N TRP A 134 6.88 -25.26 -0.20
CA TRP A 134 6.20 -25.23 -1.50
C TRP A 134 7.20 -25.41 -2.64
N ASN A 135 6.98 -26.37 -3.54
CA ASN A 135 7.84 -26.52 -4.70
C ASN A 135 7.10 -26.99 -5.98
N LEU A 136 7.76 -26.74 -7.11
CA LEU A 136 7.23 -27.02 -8.45
C LEU A 136 6.98 -28.52 -8.69
N PHE A 137 7.85 -29.39 -8.18
CA PHE A 137 7.75 -30.83 -8.36
C PHE A 137 6.54 -31.41 -7.62
N ASN A 138 6.32 -31.00 -6.37
CA ASN A 138 5.13 -31.36 -5.60
C ASN A 138 3.86 -30.94 -6.33
N TRP A 139 3.85 -29.70 -6.84
CA TRP A 139 2.69 -29.19 -7.57
C TRP A 139 2.41 -30.01 -8.82
N TRP A 140 3.43 -30.28 -9.62
CA TRP A 140 3.32 -31.15 -10.79
C TRP A 140 2.82 -32.56 -10.45
N SER A 141 3.45 -33.20 -9.45
CA SER A 141 3.12 -34.56 -9.03
C SER A 141 1.70 -34.64 -8.51
N PHE A 142 1.27 -33.70 -7.68
CA PHE A 142 -0.09 -33.64 -7.16
C PHE A 142 -1.12 -33.38 -8.28
N THR A 143 -0.84 -32.48 -9.22
CA THR A 143 -1.73 -32.23 -10.35
C THR A 143 -1.90 -33.46 -11.24
N LYS A 144 -0.87 -34.30 -11.39
CA LYS A 144 -0.93 -35.55 -12.18
C LYS A 144 -1.53 -36.73 -11.42
N ASN A 145 -1.18 -36.89 -10.15
CA ASN A 145 -1.45 -38.11 -9.39
C ASN A 145 -2.52 -37.91 -8.30
N GLY A 146 -2.69 -36.69 -7.81
CA GLY A 146 -3.57 -36.36 -6.68
C GLY A 146 -2.94 -36.76 -5.35
N PRO A 147 -3.73 -36.80 -4.26
CA PRO A 147 -3.26 -37.29 -2.97
C PRO A 147 -3.02 -38.80 -2.99
N THR A 148 -2.27 -39.28 -2.00
CA THR A 148 -2.07 -40.72 -1.79
C THR A 148 -3.39 -41.43 -1.52
N SER A 149 -3.45 -42.75 -1.79
CA SER A 149 -4.67 -43.54 -1.60
C SER A 149 -5.22 -43.47 -0.16
N ASP A 150 -4.34 -43.42 0.84
CA ASP A 150 -4.75 -43.27 2.25
C ASP A 150 -5.34 -41.88 2.52
N ALA A 151 -4.76 -40.84 1.91
CA ALA A 151 -5.22 -39.47 2.05
C ALA A 151 -6.49 -39.17 1.24
N GLN A 152 -6.98 -40.06 0.38
CA GLN A 152 -8.26 -39.89 -0.33
C GLN A 152 -9.49 -40.06 0.58
N TRP A 153 -9.29 -40.59 1.79
CA TRP A 153 -10.35 -40.79 2.79
C TRP A 153 -10.20 -39.79 3.92
N VAL A 154 -11.13 -38.84 4.01
CA VAL A 154 -11.15 -37.84 5.08
C VAL A 154 -12.47 -37.96 5.85
N ASN A 155 -12.40 -38.25 7.15
CA ASN A 155 -13.57 -38.40 8.04
C ASN A 155 -14.65 -39.36 7.50
N GLY A 156 -14.23 -40.49 6.90
CA GLY A 156 -15.12 -41.52 6.36
C GLY A 156 -15.76 -41.17 5.01
N ARG A 157 -15.42 -40.03 4.41
CA ARG A 157 -15.79 -39.66 3.04
C ARG A 157 -14.61 -39.90 2.10
N HIS A 158 -14.87 -40.63 1.01
CA HIS A 158 -13.93 -40.76 -0.09
C HIS A 158 -14.05 -39.56 -1.04
N TYR A 159 -12.94 -38.89 -1.31
CA TYR A 159 -12.87 -37.81 -2.28
C TYR A 159 -12.38 -38.34 -3.61
N ALA A 160 -13.30 -38.41 -4.57
CA ALA A 160 -13.00 -38.75 -5.96
C ALA A 160 -12.37 -37.56 -6.70
N GLU A 161 -11.90 -37.78 -7.92
CA GLU A 161 -11.21 -36.78 -8.76
C GLU A 161 -11.94 -35.43 -8.88
N GLU A 162 -13.28 -35.44 -8.87
CA GLU A 162 -14.11 -34.22 -8.93
C GLU A 162 -13.82 -33.26 -7.76
N GLY A 163 -13.51 -33.78 -6.57
CA GLY A 163 -13.17 -32.95 -5.40
C GLY A 163 -11.84 -32.20 -5.56
N PHE A 164 -10.99 -32.63 -6.50
CA PHE A 164 -9.69 -32.02 -6.74
C PHE A 164 -9.64 -31.21 -8.04
N LYS A 165 -10.76 -31.06 -8.75
CA LYS A 165 -10.81 -30.50 -10.11
C LYS A 165 -10.00 -29.20 -10.28
N ALA A 166 -10.05 -28.30 -9.30
CA ALA A 166 -9.31 -27.03 -9.31
C ALA A 166 -7.77 -27.22 -9.33
N MET A 167 -7.26 -28.31 -8.77
CA MET A 167 -5.83 -28.66 -8.68
C MET A 167 -5.35 -29.57 -9.82
N ARG A 168 -6.25 -30.03 -10.70
CA ARG A 168 -5.94 -30.97 -11.78
C ARG A 168 -5.49 -30.30 -13.08
N ASN A 169 -5.28 -28.97 -13.08
CA ASN A 169 -4.85 -28.24 -14.26
C ASN A 169 -3.67 -27.30 -13.98
N PHE A 170 -2.67 -27.32 -14.85
CA PHE A 170 -1.57 -26.35 -14.84
C PHE A 170 -1.95 -25.01 -15.44
N SER A 171 -2.97 -25.00 -16.30
CA SER A 171 -3.49 -23.81 -16.91
C SER A 171 -4.78 -23.33 -16.27
N GLY A 172 -4.89 -22.02 -16.08
CA GLY A 172 -6.01 -21.39 -15.41
C GLY A 172 -6.08 -19.89 -15.65
N THR A 173 -6.81 -19.18 -14.81
CA THR A 173 -6.86 -17.71 -14.82
C THR A 173 -5.58 -17.07 -14.27
N HIS A 174 -4.76 -17.87 -13.58
CA HIS A 174 -3.52 -17.44 -12.95
C HIS A 174 -2.41 -18.41 -13.32
N HIS A 175 -1.20 -17.88 -13.42
CA HIS A 175 0.00 -18.66 -13.69
C HIS A 175 1.12 -18.22 -12.76
N LEU A 176 2.10 -19.10 -12.60
CA LEU A 176 3.41 -18.77 -12.05
C LEU A 176 4.38 -18.53 -13.19
N THR A 177 5.43 -17.76 -12.91
CA THR A 177 6.51 -17.58 -13.88
C THR A 177 7.62 -18.56 -13.58
N LEU A 178 8.01 -19.32 -14.60
CA LEU A 178 9.14 -20.24 -14.58
C LEU A 178 10.33 -19.59 -15.26
N TYR A 179 11.49 -19.71 -14.63
CA TYR A 179 12.78 -19.30 -15.18
C TYR A 179 13.50 -20.54 -15.73
N LEU A 180 13.81 -20.50 -17.02
CA LEU A 180 14.50 -21.54 -17.77
C LEU A 180 15.98 -21.21 -17.87
N THR A 181 16.82 -22.22 -17.76
CA THR A 181 18.28 -22.12 -17.92
C THR A 181 18.80 -23.25 -18.82
N GLY A 182 20.11 -23.25 -19.08
CA GLY A 182 20.75 -24.32 -19.85
C GLY A 182 20.20 -24.47 -21.27
N GLU A 183 19.99 -25.71 -21.70
CA GLU A 183 19.51 -26.03 -23.05
C GLU A 183 18.03 -25.64 -23.27
N LEU A 184 17.25 -25.52 -22.19
CA LEU A 184 15.82 -25.17 -22.28
C LEU A 184 15.61 -23.78 -22.87
N VAL A 185 16.51 -22.83 -22.61
CA VAL A 185 16.44 -21.48 -23.19
C VAL A 185 16.50 -21.55 -24.71
N ASN A 186 17.35 -22.42 -25.26
CA ASN A 186 17.48 -22.61 -26.70
C ASN A 186 16.29 -23.37 -27.30
N ILE A 187 15.75 -24.36 -26.58
CA ILE A 187 14.61 -25.17 -27.03
C ILE A 187 13.33 -24.33 -27.08
N PHE A 188 13.07 -23.53 -26.04
CA PHE A 188 11.85 -22.74 -25.92
C PHE A 188 12.01 -21.30 -26.42
N ASN A 189 13.23 -20.89 -26.79
CA ASN A 189 13.57 -19.55 -27.24
C ASN A 189 13.09 -18.44 -26.27
N THR A 190 13.18 -18.71 -24.97
CA THR A 190 12.83 -17.77 -23.89
C THR A 190 13.50 -18.20 -22.58
N GLU A 191 13.81 -17.22 -21.73
CA GLU A 191 14.25 -17.46 -20.35
C GLU A 191 13.06 -17.50 -19.36
N LEU A 192 11.93 -16.91 -19.73
CA LEU A 192 10.74 -16.81 -18.88
C LEU A 192 9.55 -17.42 -19.59
N ILE A 193 8.84 -18.31 -18.90
CA ILE A 193 7.65 -18.97 -19.44
C ILE A 193 6.57 -19.10 -18.38
N SER A 194 5.32 -19.11 -18.82
CA SER A 194 4.17 -19.35 -17.95
C SER A 194 4.15 -20.81 -17.47
N SER A 195 3.70 -21.02 -16.24
CA SER A 195 3.38 -22.35 -15.72
C SER A 195 2.27 -23.06 -16.49
N ASP A 196 1.50 -22.37 -17.33
CA ASP A 196 0.54 -23.01 -18.25
C ASP A 196 1.24 -24.06 -19.15
N SER A 197 2.52 -23.84 -19.47
CA SER A 197 3.34 -24.75 -20.28
C SER A 197 4.02 -25.86 -19.49
N LEU A 198 3.73 -26.00 -18.19
CA LEU A 198 4.40 -26.95 -17.30
C LEU A 198 4.25 -28.41 -17.76
N ASP A 199 3.14 -28.74 -18.43
CA ASP A 199 2.93 -30.09 -18.98
C ASP A 199 4.00 -30.46 -20.02
N MET A 200 4.35 -29.52 -20.90
CA MET A 200 5.39 -29.69 -21.92
C MET A 200 6.81 -29.74 -21.32
N LEU A 201 6.97 -29.15 -20.14
CA LEU A 201 8.23 -29.06 -19.42
C LEU A 201 8.46 -30.23 -18.44
N SER A 202 7.47 -31.10 -18.28
CA SER A 202 7.45 -32.16 -17.26
C SER A 202 8.69 -33.07 -17.27
N ASN A 203 9.20 -33.41 -18.46
CA ASN A 203 10.41 -34.25 -18.60
C ASN A 203 11.70 -33.58 -18.12
N TYR A 204 11.69 -32.27 -17.88
CA TYR A 204 12.86 -31.48 -17.48
C TYR A 204 12.79 -31.01 -16.03
N LEU A 205 11.76 -31.39 -15.27
CA LEU A 205 11.58 -30.93 -13.88
C LEU A 205 12.72 -31.35 -12.95
N GLU A 206 13.36 -32.49 -13.23
CA GLU A 206 14.49 -32.99 -12.47
C GLU A 206 15.85 -32.53 -13.01
N SER A 207 15.90 -31.82 -14.15
CA SER A 207 17.18 -31.41 -14.75
C SER A 207 17.88 -30.30 -13.97
N GLY A 208 17.14 -29.58 -13.11
CA GLY A 208 17.62 -28.38 -12.43
C GLY A 208 17.59 -27.12 -13.30
N ASP A 209 17.20 -27.23 -14.57
CA ASP A 209 17.16 -26.09 -15.50
C ASP A 209 15.87 -25.26 -15.40
N ILE A 210 14.91 -25.71 -14.58
CA ILE A 210 13.64 -25.03 -14.34
C ILE A 210 13.60 -24.56 -12.88
N SER A 211 13.34 -23.28 -12.68
CA SER A 211 13.15 -22.69 -11.36
C SER A 211 11.94 -21.77 -11.32
N LEU A 212 11.40 -21.55 -10.13
CA LEU A 212 10.30 -20.61 -9.92
C LEU A 212 10.82 -19.20 -9.76
N VAL A 213 10.18 -18.23 -10.41
CA VAL A 213 10.38 -16.82 -10.10
C VAL A 213 9.60 -16.49 -8.83
N LYS A 214 10.31 -16.34 -7.72
CA LYS A 214 9.75 -16.09 -6.38
C LYS A 214 9.47 -14.61 -6.15
N ASP A 215 8.53 -14.05 -6.90
CA ASP A 215 8.10 -12.66 -6.78
C ASP A 215 6.84 -12.51 -5.91
N ARG A 216 6.30 -11.30 -5.83
CA ARG A 216 5.03 -11.05 -5.13
C ARG A 216 3.88 -11.88 -5.69
N HIS A 217 3.82 -12.06 -7.02
CA HIS A 217 2.74 -12.81 -7.67
C HIS A 217 2.79 -14.28 -7.28
N PHE A 218 3.98 -14.89 -7.21
CA PHE A 218 4.18 -16.23 -6.71
C PHE A 218 3.60 -16.41 -5.29
N TYR A 219 4.07 -15.63 -4.32
CA TYR A 219 3.62 -15.73 -2.93
C TYR A 219 2.12 -15.43 -2.78
N GLU A 220 1.59 -14.51 -3.58
CA GLU A 220 0.16 -14.21 -3.58
C GLU A 220 -0.66 -15.39 -4.11
N ASN A 221 -0.24 -15.97 -5.23
CA ASN A 221 -0.94 -17.03 -5.94
C ASN A 221 -1.01 -18.32 -5.12
N ILE A 222 0.12 -18.80 -4.57
CA ILE A 222 0.19 -20.06 -3.81
C ILE A 222 -0.72 -20.06 -2.56
N GLY A 223 -1.05 -18.88 -2.04
CA GLY A 223 -1.99 -18.73 -0.93
C GLY A 223 -3.45 -18.55 -1.37
N LYS A 224 -3.70 -17.86 -2.49
CA LYS A 224 -5.06 -17.46 -2.89
C LYS A 224 -5.82 -18.50 -3.70
N TYR A 225 -5.14 -19.21 -4.60
CA TYR A 225 -5.82 -20.04 -5.59
C TYR A 225 -5.63 -21.52 -5.31
N ASP A 226 -6.72 -22.27 -5.40
CA ASP A 226 -6.71 -23.70 -5.11
C ASP A 226 -5.89 -24.49 -6.12
N GLN A 227 -5.74 -23.97 -7.34
CA GLN A 227 -4.86 -24.52 -8.37
C GLN A 227 -3.44 -24.81 -7.87
N PHE A 228 -2.91 -24.00 -6.96
CA PHE A 228 -1.53 -24.11 -6.46
C PHE A 228 -1.40 -24.89 -5.15
N VAL A 229 -2.50 -25.43 -4.61
CA VAL A 229 -2.50 -26.17 -3.34
C VAL A 229 -1.57 -27.38 -3.40
N GLY A 230 -1.55 -28.08 -4.53
CA GLY A 230 -0.73 -29.28 -4.71
C GLY A 230 0.77 -29.08 -4.54
N GLY A 231 1.26 -27.83 -4.56
CA GLY A 231 2.69 -27.54 -4.36
C GLY A 231 3.15 -27.58 -2.91
N TRP A 232 2.22 -27.50 -1.93
CA TRP A 232 2.56 -27.63 -0.52
C TRP A 232 3.02 -29.06 -0.21
N SER A 233 4.06 -29.19 0.61
CA SER A 233 4.73 -30.46 0.94
C SER A 233 3.82 -31.50 1.60
N ASP A 234 2.76 -31.05 2.25
CA ASP A 234 1.75 -31.87 2.92
C ASP A 234 0.53 -32.17 2.03
N ALA A 235 0.38 -31.53 0.87
CA ALA A 235 -0.84 -31.65 0.05
C ALA A 235 -1.19 -33.08 -0.33
N ALA A 236 -0.18 -33.92 -0.58
CA ALA A 236 -0.40 -35.32 -0.97
C ALA A 236 -0.82 -36.22 0.20
N THR A 237 -0.56 -35.83 1.45
CA THR A 237 -0.66 -36.71 2.62
C THR A 237 -1.58 -36.20 3.72
N ASP A 238 -1.64 -34.89 3.93
CA ASP A 238 -2.41 -34.25 4.99
C ASP A 238 -3.15 -33.04 4.43
N TRP A 239 -4.42 -33.25 4.13
CA TRP A 239 -5.31 -32.22 3.63
C TRP A 239 -6.71 -32.45 4.19
N TYR A 240 -7.48 -31.37 4.23
CA TYR A 240 -8.85 -31.36 4.69
C TYR A 240 -9.69 -30.43 3.80
N TRP A 241 -11.00 -30.44 4.01
CA TRP A 241 -11.93 -29.66 3.22
C TRP A 241 -12.75 -28.74 4.10
N GLU A 242 -13.16 -27.61 3.53
CA GLU A 242 -14.11 -26.69 4.12
C GLU A 242 -15.20 -26.37 3.10
N GLU A 243 -16.44 -26.24 3.56
CA GLU A 243 -17.53 -25.70 2.76
C GLU A 243 -17.42 -24.18 2.73
N LYS A 244 -17.38 -23.62 1.53
CA LYS A 244 -17.35 -22.19 1.29
C LYS A 244 -18.65 -21.79 0.60
N ASP A 245 -19.41 -20.95 1.28
CA ASP A 245 -20.56 -20.29 0.69
C ASP A 245 -20.10 -19.25 -0.33
N VAL A 246 -20.45 -19.45 -1.60
CA VAL A 246 -20.17 -18.52 -2.70
C VAL A 246 -21.42 -17.77 -3.16
N GLY A 247 -22.44 -17.70 -2.30
CA GLY A 247 -23.70 -16.98 -2.51
C GLY A 247 -24.75 -17.84 -3.20
N ASP A 248 -24.43 -18.33 -4.41
CA ASP A 248 -25.37 -19.13 -5.21
C ASP A 248 -25.18 -20.64 -5.05
N SER A 249 -24.09 -21.08 -4.42
CA SER A 249 -23.79 -22.48 -4.15
C SER A 249 -22.79 -22.65 -3.00
N ILE A 250 -22.65 -23.88 -2.51
CA ILE A 250 -21.59 -24.26 -1.59
C ILE A 250 -20.49 -24.93 -2.41
N GLU A 251 -19.29 -24.35 -2.37
CA GLU A 251 -18.09 -24.92 -2.98
C GLU A 251 -17.27 -25.65 -1.91
N ILE A 252 -16.76 -26.83 -2.25
CA ILE A 252 -15.82 -27.55 -1.38
C ILE A 252 -14.41 -27.05 -1.70
N VAL A 253 -13.77 -26.43 -0.71
CA VAL A 253 -12.41 -25.91 -0.83
C VAL A 253 -11.45 -26.84 -0.10
N ILE A 254 -10.37 -27.24 -0.80
CA ILE A 254 -9.33 -28.10 -0.25
C ILE A 254 -8.22 -27.24 0.38
N LYS A 255 -7.80 -27.63 1.58
CA LYS A 255 -6.76 -26.96 2.36
C LYS A 255 -5.76 -27.98 2.93
N THR A 256 -4.57 -27.49 3.25
CA THR A 256 -3.52 -28.25 3.92
C THR A 256 -3.06 -27.49 5.17
N PRO A 257 -2.56 -28.17 6.21
CA PRO A 257 -1.98 -27.52 7.38
C PRO A 257 -0.94 -26.44 7.03
N ASN A 258 -0.03 -26.69 6.09
CA ASN A 258 0.99 -25.74 5.67
C ASN A 258 0.40 -24.54 4.94
N LYS A 259 -0.55 -24.75 4.03
CA LYS A 259 -1.26 -23.63 3.38
C LYS A 259 -1.98 -22.77 4.43
N LYS A 260 -2.58 -23.40 5.44
CA LYS A 260 -3.26 -22.70 6.54
C LYS A 260 -2.28 -21.87 7.36
N ASP A 261 -1.16 -22.45 7.81
CA ASP A 261 -0.14 -21.74 8.58
C ASP A 261 0.41 -20.52 7.81
N TYR A 262 0.73 -20.72 6.53
CA TYR A 262 1.13 -19.64 5.63
C TYR A 262 0.09 -18.51 5.54
N LEU A 263 -1.19 -18.87 5.41
CA LEU A 263 -2.28 -17.88 5.35
C LEU A 263 -2.49 -17.15 6.68
N ASP A 264 -2.32 -17.82 7.82
CA ASP A 264 -2.44 -17.23 9.15
C ASP A 264 -1.31 -16.20 9.38
N GLN A 265 -0.06 -16.52 9.00
CA GLN A 265 1.08 -15.57 9.05
C GLN A 265 0.86 -14.36 8.11
N ARG A 266 0.35 -14.60 6.90
CA ARG A 266 -0.02 -13.52 5.97
C ARG A 266 -1.14 -12.65 6.51
N TYR A 267 -2.12 -13.24 7.18
CA TYR A 267 -3.21 -12.51 7.83
C TYR A 267 -2.66 -11.58 8.92
N GLU A 268 -1.78 -12.07 9.79
CA GLU A 268 -1.13 -11.25 10.82
C GLU A 268 -0.34 -10.08 10.20
N THR A 269 0.44 -10.35 9.15
CA THR A 269 1.16 -9.31 8.41
C THR A 269 0.20 -8.24 7.88
N ASN A 270 -0.93 -8.64 7.30
CA ASN A 270 -1.94 -7.71 6.79
C ASN A 270 -2.62 -6.89 7.91
N GLN A 271 -2.76 -7.44 9.11
CA GLN A 271 -3.26 -6.69 10.27
C GLN A 271 -2.29 -5.57 10.67
N LEU A 272 -0.98 -5.85 10.70
CA LEU A 272 0.05 -4.83 10.98
C LEU A 272 0.08 -3.74 9.90
N LEU A 273 0.00 -4.12 8.63
CA LEU A 273 -0.08 -3.16 7.52
C LEU A 273 -1.35 -2.30 7.59
N SER A 274 -2.47 -2.90 8.01
CA SER A 274 -3.73 -2.18 8.23
C SER A 274 -3.62 -1.21 9.40
N PHE A 275 -2.98 -1.60 10.50
CA PHE A 275 -2.70 -0.73 11.63
C PHE A 275 -1.77 0.44 11.25
N ALA A 276 -0.71 0.17 10.46
CA ALA A 276 0.15 1.21 9.92
C ALA A 276 -0.64 2.20 9.05
N LYS A 277 -1.51 1.69 8.17
CA LYS A 277 -2.40 2.52 7.34
C LYS A 277 -3.32 3.41 8.17
N TYR A 278 -3.94 2.88 9.22
CA TYR A 278 -4.77 3.69 10.13
C TYR A 278 -3.95 4.73 10.89
N SER A 279 -2.71 4.42 11.27
CA SER A 279 -1.79 5.36 11.90
C SER A 279 -1.42 6.50 10.94
N VAL A 280 -1.19 6.22 9.66
CA VAL A 280 -1.01 7.25 8.62
C VAL A 280 -2.27 8.12 8.49
N SER A 281 -3.46 7.52 8.48
CA SER A 281 -4.71 8.29 8.47
C SER A 281 -4.82 9.21 9.69
N ALA A 282 -4.51 8.72 10.89
CA ALA A 282 -4.53 9.53 12.10
C ALA A 282 -3.56 10.70 12.01
N LEU A 283 -2.35 10.48 11.49
CA LEU A 283 -1.35 11.52 11.23
C LEU A 283 -1.89 12.57 10.24
N MET A 284 -2.48 12.15 9.12
CA MET A 284 -3.08 13.10 8.17
C MET A 284 -4.21 13.93 8.79
N PHE A 285 -5.10 13.33 9.57
CA PHE A 285 -6.15 14.06 10.29
C PHE A 285 -5.58 15.01 11.35
N ASN A 286 -4.50 14.63 12.03
CA ASN A 286 -3.77 15.45 12.99
C ASN A 286 -3.30 16.76 12.34
N HIS A 287 -2.71 16.68 11.14
CA HIS A 287 -2.32 17.86 10.36
C HIS A 287 -3.51 18.74 9.97
N VAL A 288 -4.61 18.15 9.49
CA VAL A 288 -5.80 18.90 9.04
C VAL A 288 -6.49 19.62 10.20
N ILE A 289 -6.69 18.94 11.32
CA ILE A 289 -7.38 19.52 12.50
C ILE A 289 -6.50 20.53 13.23
N SER A 290 -5.17 20.42 13.07
CA SER A 290 -4.26 21.33 13.75
C SER A 290 -4.11 22.71 13.11
N GLY A 291 -4.65 22.90 11.90
CA GLY A 291 -4.64 24.17 11.15
C GLY A 291 -5.70 25.15 11.59
#